data_AF-A0A6N7HF04-F1
#
_entry.id   AF-A0A6N7HF04-F1
#
_cell.length_a   1.000
_cell.length_b   1.000
_cell.length_c   1.000
_cell.angle_alpha   90.00
_cell.angle_beta   90.00
_cell.angle_gamma   90.00
#
_symmetry.space_group_name_H-M   'P 1'
#
loop_
_entity.id
_entity.type
_entity.pdbx_description
1 polymer ?
#
loop_
_entity_poly.entity_id
_entity_poly.type
_entity_poly.pdbx_seq_one_letter_code
_entity_poly.pdbx_strand_id
1 'polypeptide(L)'
;MAPPSLTTTRRSLHGVAELILAGPQYRRSADIRLRVTEGGFATIAKPDLRLDGMHLVTGDVRVELDGRTYADVAYAVAVDVGDPAGVYDEGSGVKPDELITLDPEATRTITDALLAGDVALRGFAPEEDQVLWPEHLDVGITLGDVNYGVSPGDQLIPEPYAYVGPHEPRPGAFWNAPFGAAHPTRELGDAAAILRFFRAGRAHASR
;
A
#
# COMPACT_ATOMS: atom_id res chain seq x y z
N MET A 1 19.08 -5.83 4.56
CA MET A 1 18.80 -5.10 3.30
C MET A 1 17.89 -5.98 2.46
N ALA A 2 16.78 -5.44 1.95
CA ALA A 2 15.96 -6.16 0.98
C ALA A 2 16.73 -6.37 -0.34
N PRO A 3 16.33 -7.35 -1.17
CA PRO A 3 16.86 -7.48 -2.52
C PRO A 3 16.68 -6.15 -3.29
N PRO A 4 17.66 -5.71 -4.09
CA PRO A 4 17.54 -4.47 -4.88
C PRO A 4 16.26 -4.41 -5.73
N SER A 5 15.81 -5.57 -6.24
CA SER A 5 14.56 -5.69 -7.00
C SER A 5 13.32 -5.30 -6.20
N LEU A 6 13.27 -5.60 -4.89
CA LEU A 6 12.14 -5.28 -4.03
C LEU A 6 12.02 -3.76 -3.80
N THR A 7 13.13 -3.09 -3.52
CA THR A 7 13.15 -1.63 -3.33
C THR A 7 12.73 -0.88 -4.58
N THR A 8 13.26 -1.27 -5.75
CA THR A 8 12.88 -0.67 -7.04
C THR A 8 11.42 -0.93 -7.37
N THR A 9 10.96 -2.17 -7.26
CA THR A 9 9.56 -2.54 -7.52
C THR A 9 8.61 -1.79 -6.59
N ARG A 10 8.92 -1.71 -5.29
CA ARG A 10 8.12 -0.94 -4.33
C ARG A 10 7.99 0.53 -4.73
N ARG A 11 9.09 1.18 -5.08
CA ARG A 11 9.05 2.59 -5.52
C ARG A 11 8.18 2.73 -6.77
N SER A 12 8.29 1.80 -7.71
CA SER A 12 7.47 1.82 -8.93
C SER A 12 5.98 1.63 -8.65
N LEU A 13 5.63 0.66 -7.80
CA LEU A 13 4.24 0.45 -7.38
C LEU A 13 3.67 1.64 -6.60
N HIS A 14 4.50 2.30 -5.79
CA HIS A 14 4.10 3.52 -5.06
C HIS A 14 3.78 4.64 -6.05
N GLY A 15 4.64 4.84 -7.06
CA GLY A 15 4.36 5.77 -8.13
C GLY A 15 3.08 5.45 -8.92
N VAL A 16 2.78 4.18 -9.17
CA VAL A 16 1.53 3.78 -9.83
C VAL A 16 0.33 4.15 -8.96
N ALA A 17 0.37 3.83 -7.67
CA ALA A 17 -0.70 4.17 -6.73
C ALA A 17 -0.98 5.67 -6.67
N GLU A 18 0.07 6.51 -6.65
CA GLU A 18 -0.10 7.96 -6.57
C GLU A 18 -0.42 8.63 -7.91
N LEU A 19 0.44 8.46 -8.91
CA LEU A 19 0.40 9.26 -10.13
C LEU A 19 -0.66 8.79 -11.12
N ILE A 20 -1.04 7.51 -11.07
CA ILE A 20 -1.95 6.90 -12.06
C ILE A 20 -3.30 6.54 -11.44
N LEU A 21 -3.36 6.20 -10.16
CA LEU A 21 -4.63 5.87 -9.50
C LEU A 21 -5.16 7.05 -8.66
N ALA A 22 -4.50 7.36 -7.55
CA ALA A 22 -5.02 8.30 -6.56
C ALA A 22 -5.12 9.74 -7.07
N GLY A 23 -4.12 10.25 -7.79
CA GLY A 23 -4.16 11.60 -8.34
C GLY A 23 -5.27 11.80 -9.38
N PRO A 24 -5.42 10.92 -10.38
CA PRO A 24 -6.57 10.96 -11.30
C PRO A 24 -7.92 10.82 -10.58
N GLN A 25 -8.01 9.93 -9.60
CA GLN A 25 -9.21 9.77 -8.78
C GLN A 25 -9.52 11.05 -7.99
N TYR A 26 -8.52 11.70 -7.41
CA TYR A 26 -8.69 12.93 -6.64
C TYR A 26 -9.21 14.06 -7.51
N ARG A 27 -8.59 14.28 -8.68
CA ARG A 27 -9.05 15.30 -9.64
C ARG A 27 -10.49 15.05 -10.11
N ARG A 28 -10.91 13.78 -10.21
CA ARG A 28 -12.21 13.42 -10.76
C ARG A 28 -13.32 13.29 -9.73
N SER A 29 -12.98 12.84 -8.53
CA SER A 29 -13.92 12.35 -7.52
C SER A 29 -13.62 12.87 -6.10
N ALA A 30 -12.59 13.71 -5.93
CA ALA A 30 -12.17 14.28 -4.66
C ALA A 30 -11.85 13.24 -3.56
N ASP A 31 -11.39 12.05 -3.97
CA ASP A 31 -10.99 10.98 -3.06
C ASP A 31 -9.64 10.39 -3.52
N ILE A 32 -8.78 10.05 -2.56
CA ILE A 32 -7.46 9.46 -2.81
C ILE A 32 -7.39 8.00 -2.35
N ARG A 33 -8.38 7.54 -1.59
CA ARG A 33 -8.37 6.21 -1.00
C ARG A 33 -8.37 5.16 -2.09
N LEU A 34 -7.54 4.14 -1.91
CA LEU A 34 -7.51 2.98 -2.77
C LEU A 34 -7.99 1.76 -1.97
N ARG A 35 -8.31 0.69 -2.69
CA ARG A 35 -8.62 -0.61 -2.11
C ARG A 35 -7.64 -1.66 -2.60
N VAL A 36 -7.31 -2.60 -1.73
CA VAL A 36 -6.55 -3.79 -2.14
C VAL A 36 -7.44 -4.72 -2.97
N THR A 37 -6.86 -5.33 -4.00
CA THR A 37 -7.53 -6.35 -4.83
C THR A 37 -6.61 -7.56 -4.97
N GLU A 38 -7.15 -8.68 -5.45
CA GLU A 38 -6.29 -9.80 -5.85
C GLU A 38 -5.30 -9.32 -6.92
N GLY A 39 -4.02 -9.63 -6.72
CA GLY A 39 -2.92 -9.24 -7.60
C GLY A 39 -2.54 -7.75 -7.56
N GLY A 40 -3.14 -6.90 -6.74
CA GLY A 40 -2.80 -5.48 -6.72
C GLY A 40 -3.74 -4.60 -5.90
N PHE A 41 -4.14 -3.47 -6.48
CA PHE A 41 -4.99 -2.46 -5.84
C PHE A 41 -5.70 -1.60 -6.88
N ALA A 42 -6.78 -0.96 -6.47
CA ALA A 42 -7.68 -0.24 -7.36
C ALA A 42 -8.19 1.06 -6.75
N THR A 43 -8.68 1.94 -7.62
CA THR A 43 -9.51 3.07 -7.22
C THR A 43 -10.82 2.57 -6.60
N ILE A 44 -11.41 3.41 -5.73
CA ILE A 44 -12.74 3.20 -5.15
C ILE A 44 -13.82 4.04 -5.84
N ALA A 45 -13.39 5.08 -6.56
CA ALA A 45 -14.23 6.00 -7.32
C ALA A 45 -13.69 6.14 -8.76
N LYS A 46 -14.29 7.04 -9.56
CA LYS A 46 -13.83 7.24 -10.94
C LYS A 46 -12.50 8.00 -10.97
N PRO A 47 -11.60 7.70 -11.94
CA PRO A 47 -11.72 6.66 -12.97
C PRO A 47 -11.55 5.24 -12.42
N ASP A 48 -12.17 4.25 -13.07
CA ASP A 48 -12.09 2.84 -12.66
C ASP A 48 -10.79 2.23 -13.19
N LEU A 49 -9.79 2.15 -12.31
CA LEU A 49 -8.43 1.72 -12.60
C LEU A 49 -8.01 0.70 -11.56
N ARG A 50 -7.31 -0.34 -12.00
CA ARG A 50 -6.69 -1.32 -11.09
C ARG A 50 -5.33 -1.79 -11.59
N LEU A 51 -4.40 -1.94 -10.67
CA LEU A 51 -3.22 -2.76 -10.83
C LEU A 51 -3.61 -4.23 -10.77
N ASP A 52 -3.12 -5.02 -11.72
CA ASP A 52 -3.31 -6.47 -11.82
C ASP A 52 -1.97 -7.14 -12.16
N GLY A 53 -1.23 -7.48 -11.11
CA GLY A 53 0.15 -7.92 -11.19
C GLY A 53 1.03 -6.85 -11.83
N MET A 54 1.46 -7.12 -13.06
CA MET A 54 2.38 -6.27 -13.83
C MET A 54 1.66 -5.33 -14.81
N HIS A 55 0.33 -5.23 -14.71
CA HIS A 55 -0.49 -4.50 -15.67
C HIS A 55 -1.40 -3.49 -14.99
N LEU A 56 -1.71 -2.41 -15.70
CA LEU A 56 -2.84 -1.54 -15.37
C LEU A 56 -4.05 -1.90 -16.22
N VAL A 57 -5.23 -1.94 -15.61
CA VAL A 57 -6.48 -2.36 -16.26
C VAL A 57 -7.56 -1.29 -16.07
N THR A 58 -8.29 -0.99 -17.16
CA THR A 58 -9.54 -0.22 -17.14
C THR A 58 -10.48 -0.70 -18.25
N GLY A 59 -11.72 -1.08 -17.90
CA GLY A 59 -12.62 -1.73 -18.86
C GLY A 59 -11.94 -2.90 -19.57
N ASP A 60 -11.91 -2.87 -20.90
CA ASP A 60 -11.25 -3.87 -21.75
C ASP A 60 -9.77 -3.56 -22.05
N VAL A 61 -9.25 -2.43 -21.56
CA VAL A 61 -7.86 -2.00 -21.77
C VAL A 61 -6.96 -2.62 -20.70
N ARG A 62 -5.88 -3.26 -21.15
CA ARG A 62 -4.82 -3.81 -20.29
C ARG A 62 -3.45 -3.35 -20.81
N VAL A 63 -2.68 -2.67 -19.97
CA VAL A 63 -1.39 -2.07 -20.32
C VAL A 63 -0.28 -2.69 -19.46
N GLU A 64 0.74 -3.27 -20.10
CA GLU A 64 1.99 -3.71 -19.44
C GLU A 64 2.70 -2.51 -18.82
N LEU A 65 3.11 -2.61 -17.54
CA LEU A 65 3.74 -1.51 -16.83
C LEU A 65 5.26 -1.47 -16.99
N ASP A 66 5.92 -2.62 -16.93
CA ASP A 66 7.39 -2.70 -16.92
C ASP A 66 8.01 -2.12 -18.20
N GLY A 67 9.03 -1.29 -18.04
CA GLY A 67 9.73 -0.61 -19.13
C GLY A 67 8.98 0.56 -19.76
N ARG A 68 7.84 0.99 -19.22
CA ARG A 68 7.11 2.21 -19.66
C ARG A 68 7.26 3.36 -18.68
N THR A 69 7.05 4.59 -19.14
CA THR A 69 6.94 5.73 -18.22
C THR A 69 5.54 5.80 -17.61
N TYR A 70 5.39 6.47 -16.46
CA TYR A 70 4.07 6.73 -15.87
C TYR A 70 3.18 7.54 -16.82
N ALA A 71 3.75 8.50 -17.54
CA ALA A 71 3.05 9.30 -18.53
C ALA A 71 2.52 8.44 -19.70
N ASP A 72 3.33 7.50 -20.21
CA ASP A 72 2.90 6.59 -21.29
C ASP A 72 1.75 5.69 -20.86
N VAL A 73 1.83 5.14 -19.64
CA VAL A 73 0.78 4.30 -19.07
C VAL A 73 -0.51 5.10 -18.88
N ALA A 74 -0.42 6.29 -18.27
CA ALA A 74 -1.56 7.17 -18.04
C ALA A 74 -2.24 7.59 -19.35
N TYR A 75 -1.43 7.93 -20.36
CA TYR A 75 -1.93 8.23 -21.71
C TYR A 75 -2.70 7.04 -22.31
N ALA A 76 -2.17 5.83 -22.17
CA ALA A 76 -2.79 4.62 -22.70
C ALA A 76 -4.15 4.28 -22.05
N VAL A 77 -4.39 4.74 -20.82
CA VAL A 77 -5.67 4.59 -20.11
C VAL A 77 -6.48 5.89 -20.05
N ALA A 78 -6.08 6.91 -20.82
CA ALA A 78 -6.75 8.21 -20.93
C ALA A 78 -6.98 8.94 -19.58
N VAL A 79 -5.95 8.98 -18.73
CA VAL A 79 -5.95 9.78 -17.50
C VAL A 79 -4.77 10.75 -17.46
N ASP A 80 -4.96 11.87 -16.77
CA ASP A 80 -3.87 12.83 -16.54
C ASP A 80 -2.93 12.27 -15.49
N VAL A 81 -1.67 12.00 -15.82
CA VAL A 81 -0.66 11.57 -14.85
C VAL A 81 -0.37 12.67 -13.82
N GLY A 82 -0.17 12.29 -12.57
CA GLY A 82 0.26 13.21 -11.50
C GLY A 82 -0.38 12.86 -10.19
N ASP A 83 0.31 13.21 -9.11
CA ASP A 83 -0.06 13.01 -7.71
C ASP A 83 -1.37 13.75 -7.32
N PRO A 84 -1.96 13.44 -6.16
CA PRO A 84 -3.05 14.22 -5.58
C PRO A 84 -2.50 15.51 -4.96
N ALA A 85 -2.10 16.46 -5.83
CA ALA A 85 -1.42 17.69 -5.42
C ALA A 85 -2.18 18.46 -4.32
N GLY A 86 -1.43 18.84 -3.27
CA GLY A 86 -1.93 19.61 -2.14
C GLY A 86 -2.70 18.82 -1.08
N VAL A 87 -2.71 17.47 -1.17
CA VAL A 87 -3.33 16.61 -0.15
C VAL A 87 -2.32 16.20 0.94
N TYR A 88 -1.08 15.91 0.57
CA TYR A 88 0.03 15.57 1.47
C TYR A 88 1.38 16.03 0.89
N ASP A 89 2.39 16.16 1.75
CA ASP A 89 3.71 16.73 1.40
C ASP A 89 4.76 15.68 0.99
N GLU A 90 4.61 14.43 1.46
CA GLU A 90 5.55 13.34 1.17
C GLU A 90 4.86 12.22 0.38
N GLY A 91 5.57 11.62 -0.57
CA GLY A 91 5.06 10.53 -1.40
C GLY A 91 6.19 9.70 -2.00
N SER A 92 5.94 9.03 -3.11
CA SER A 92 6.91 8.18 -3.82
C SER A 92 8.13 8.93 -4.35
N GLY A 93 7.98 10.23 -4.61
CA GLY A 93 8.99 11.06 -5.26
C GLY A 93 9.32 10.62 -6.70
N VAL A 94 8.42 9.87 -7.36
CA VAL A 94 8.57 9.55 -8.79
C VAL A 94 8.08 10.70 -9.66
N LYS A 95 8.69 10.85 -10.83
CA LYS A 95 8.23 11.80 -11.86
C LYS A 95 7.49 11.09 -12.99
N PRO A 96 6.57 11.79 -13.69
CA PRO A 96 5.80 11.20 -14.79
C PRO A 96 6.63 10.57 -15.92
N ASP A 97 7.82 11.10 -16.20
CA ASP A 97 8.73 10.65 -17.27
C ASP A 97 9.70 9.54 -16.83
N GLU A 98 9.69 9.13 -15.57
CA GLU A 98 10.50 8.01 -15.09
C GLU A 98 9.94 6.67 -15.55
N LEU A 99 10.84 5.71 -15.79
CA LEU A 99 10.49 4.34 -16.13
C LEU A 99 9.97 3.59 -14.90
N ILE A 100 8.91 2.82 -15.13
CA ILE A 100 8.39 1.81 -14.22
C ILE A 100 9.25 0.55 -14.39
N THR A 101 9.83 0.08 -13.29
CA THR A 101 10.64 -1.14 -13.25
C THR A 101 10.04 -2.08 -12.23
N LEU A 102 9.51 -3.20 -12.71
CA LEU A 102 8.85 -4.19 -11.87
C LEU A 102 9.54 -5.54 -12.03
N ASP A 103 9.91 -6.14 -10.90
CA ASP A 103 10.31 -7.54 -10.85
C ASP A 103 9.08 -8.41 -10.54
N PRO A 104 8.79 -9.48 -11.31
CA PRO A 104 7.58 -10.29 -11.09
C PRO A 104 7.47 -10.93 -9.70
N GLU A 105 8.58 -11.33 -9.08
CA GLU A 105 8.58 -11.95 -7.77
C GLU A 105 8.40 -10.91 -6.65
N ALA A 106 9.09 -9.78 -6.76
CA ALA A 106 8.91 -8.64 -5.86
C ALA A 106 7.48 -8.07 -5.93
N THR A 107 6.90 -7.97 -7.13
CA THR A 107 5.53 -7.50 -7.31
C THR A 107 4.54 -8.41 -6.57
N ARG A 108 4.64 -9.74 -6.76
CA ARG A 108 3.82 -10.69 -6.01
C ARG A 108 4.05 -10.59 -4.51
N THR A 109 5.31 -10.53 -4.07
CA THR A 109 5.65 -10.39 -2.65
C THR A 109 4.95 -9.18 -2.00
N ILE A 110 4.93 -8.05 -2.69
CA ILE A 110 4.28 -6.83 -2.20
C ILE A 110 2.76 -6.96 -2.24
N THR A 111 2.18 -7.37 -3.36
CA THR A 111 0.73 -7.41 -3.52
C THR A 111 0.08 -8.50 -2.67
N ASP A 112 0.74 -9.63 -2.48
CA ASP A 112 0.30 -10.70 -1.58
C ASP A 112 0.35 -10.26 -0.11
N ALA A 113 1.37 -9.50 0.29
CA ALA A 113 1.46 -8.95 1.64
C ALA A 113 0.33 -7.94 1.91
N LEU A 114 0.06 -7.03 0.97
CA LEU A 114 -1.07 -6.09 1.06
C LEU A 114 -2.41 -6.83 1.12
N LEU A 115 -2.60 -7.87 0.30
CA LEU A 115 -3.80 -8.70 0.33
C LEU A 115 -3.98 -9.42 1.66
N ALA A 116 -2.92 -10.03 2.20
CA ALA A 116 -2.96 -10.67 3.51
C ALA A 116 -3.28 -9.66 4.63
N GLY A 117 -2.77 -8.43 4.51
CA GLY A 117 -3.11 -7.31 5.38
C GLY A 117 -4.58 -6.93 5.33
N ASP A 118 -5.14 -6.69 4.14
CA ASP A 118 -6.56 -6.38 3.94
C ASP A 118 -7.47 -7.47 4.55
N VAL A 119 -7.18 -8.74 4.26
CA VAL A 119 -7.92 -9.89 4.82
C VAL A 119 -7.85 -9.91 6.35
N ALA A 120 -6.66 -9.68 6.92
CA ALA A 120 -6.47 -9.66 8.36
C ALA A 120 -7.22 -8.48 9.02
N LEU A 121 -7.20 -7.30 8.41
CA LEU A 121 -7.89 -6.11 8.91
C LEU A 121 -9.41 -6.29 8.89
N ARG A 122 -9.97 -6.85 7.81
CA ARG A 122 -11.41 -7.20 7.73
C ARG A 122 -11.82 -8.18 8.84
N GLY A 123 -10.99 -9.17 9.15
CA GLY A 123 -11.22 -10.11 10.25
C GLY A 123 -10.99 -9.52 11.65
N PHE A 124 -10.28 -8.40 11.73
CA PHE A 124 -9.92 -7.73 12.98
C PHE A 124 -10.95 -6.68 13.41
N ALA A 125 -11.37 -5.84 12.47
CA ALA A 125 -12.30 -4.74 12.67
C ALA A 125 -13.20 -4.57 11.43
N PRO A 126 -14.21 -5.44 11.25
CA PRO A 126 -15.05 -5.47 10.05
C PRO A 126 -15.91 -4.23 9.84
N GLU A 127 -16.10 -3.42 10.89
CA GLU A 127 -16.88 -2.18 10.85
C GLU A 127 -16.06 -0.97 10.37
N GLU A 128 -14.73 -1.11 10.26
CA GLU A 128 -13.84 -0.05 9.79
C GLU A 128 -13.60 -0.18 8.28
N ASP A 129 -13.38 0.96 7.60
CA ASP A 129 -12.97 0.97 6.20
C ASP A 129 -11.48 0.59 6.07
N GLN A 130 -11.16 -0.54 5.44
CA GLN A 130 -9.78 -0.88 5.06
C GLN A 130 -9.38 -0.06 3.85
N VAL A 131 -8.44 0.86 4.05
CA VAL A 131 -7.95 1.77 3.00
C VAL A 131 -6.50 1.44 2.68
N LEU A 132 -6.19 1.35 1.40
CA LEU A 132 -4.81 1.47 0.93
C LEU A 132 -4.50 2.95 0.72
N TRP A 133 -3.61 3.49 1.55
CA TRP A 133 -3.22 4.90 1.48
C TRP A 133 -2.12 5.08 0.42
N PRO A 134 -2.35 5.92 -0.60
CA PRO A 134 -1.38 6.10 -1.68
C PRO A 134 -0.09 6.77 -1.20
N GLU A 135 -0.13 7.59 -0.14
CA GLU A 135 1.01 8.33 0.44
C GLU A 135 2.13 7.41 0.96
N HIS A 136 1.76 6.23 1.47
CA HIS A 136 2.70 5.28 2.08
C HIS A 136 2.66 3.90 1.40
N LEU A 137 1.73 3.70 0.46
CA LEU A 137 1.42 2.42 -0.16
C LEU A 137 1.09 1.32 0.87
N ASP A 138 0.53 1.67 2.02
CA ASP A 138 0.17 0.70 3.05
C ASP A 138 -1.35 0.54 3.19
N VAL A 139 -1.77 -0.69 3.51
CA VAL A 139 -3.18 -0.94 3.82
C VAL A 139 -3.36 -0.86 5.32
N GLY A 140 -4.33 -0.08 5.78
CA GLY A 140 -4.50 0.15 7.20
C GLY A 140 -5.89 0.61 7.61
N ILE A 141 -6.08 0.63 8.92
CA ILE A 141 -7.20 1.23 9.63
C ILE A 141 -6.69 1.96 10.88
N THR A 142 -7.49 2.88 11.39
CA THR A 142 -7.31 3.46 12.72
C THR A 142 -8.45 3.00 13.61
N LEU A 143 -8.14 2.40 14.75
CA LEU A 143 -9.14 2.00 15.75
C LEU A 143 -8.81 2.64 17.10
N GLY A 144 -9.60 3.66 17.47
CA GLY A 144 -9.24 4.55 18.56
C GLY A 144 -7.97 5.32 18.21
N ASP A 145 -7.02 5.42 19.14
CA ASP A 145 -5.72 6.10 18.92
C ASP A 145 -4.61 5.14 18.47
N VAL A 146 -4.95 4.13 17.66
CA VAL A 146 -4.00 3.10 17.22
C VAL A 146 -4.21 2.76 15.75
N ASN A 147 -3.13 2.86 14.98
CA ASN A 147 -3.08 2.43 13.59
C ASN A 147 -2.69 0.96 13.48
N TYR A 148 -3.35 0.22 12.61
CA TYR A 148 -3.06 -1.18 12.29
C TYR A 148 -2.95 -1.31 10.79
N GLY A 149 -1.92 -1.98 10.30
CA GLY A 149 -1.76 -2.11 8.86
C GLY A 149 -0.64 -3.02 8.42
N VAL A 150 -0.48 -3.12 7.11
CA VAL A 150 0.63 -3.78 6.44
C VAL A 150 1.25 -2.83 5.43
N SER A 151 2.54 -2.59 5.61
CA SER A 151 3.38 -1.80 4.71
C SER A 151 4.15 -2.71 3.74
N PRO A 152 4.42 -2.28 2.50
CA PRO A 152 5.29 -2.96 1.55
C PRO A 152 6.78 -2.86 1.94
N GLY A 153 7.08 -2.18 3.05
CA GLY A 153 8.41 -1.86 3.54
C GLY A 153 8.78 -0.39 3.28
N ASP A 154 9.80 0.09 3.97
CA ASP A 154 10.29 1.47 3.88
C ASP A 154 11.82 1.53 4.08
N GLN A 155 12.34 2.64 4.63
CA GLN A 155 13.76 2.80 4.96
C GLN A 155 14.15 2.12 6.27
N LEU A 156 13.23 2.00 7.24
CA LEU A 156 13.45 1.36 8.52
C LEU A 156 13.35 -0.16 8.41
N ILE A 157 12.29 -0.66 7.76
CA ILE A 157 12.03 -2.08 7.54
C ILE A 157 11.88 -2.30 6.03
N PRO A 158 12.91 -2.80 5.34
CA PRO A 158 12.94 -2.76 3.88
C PRO A 158 12.08 -3.82 3.18
N GLU A 159 11.48 -4.75 3.93
CA GLU A 159 10.60 -5.81 3.43
C GLU A 159 9.17 -5.63 3.95
N PRO A 160 8.12 -6.24 3.34
CA PRO A 160 6.76 -6.06 3.81
C PRO A 160 6.56 -6.50 5.25
N TYR A 161 5.90 -5.67 6.05
CA TYR A 161 5.71 -5.88 7.48
C TYR A 161 4.32 -5.45 7.94
N ALA A 162 3.77 -6.18 8.92
CA ALA A 162 2.58 -5.75 9.65
C ALA A 162 2.99 -4.84 10.81
N TYR A 163 2.18 -3.83 11.11
CA TYR A 163 2.43 -2.90 12.21
C TYR A 163 1.21 -2.66 13.10
N VAL A 164 1.52 -2.26 14.33
CA VAL A 164 0.58 -1.67 15.29
C VAL A 164 1.22 -0.41 15.84
N GLY A 165 0.67 0.75 15.50
CA GLY A 165 1.23 2.06 15.84
C GLY A 165 0.27 2.90 16.66
N PRO A 166 0.36 2.90 17.99
CA PRO A 166 -0.36 3.86 18.83
C PRO A 166 0.10 5.30 18.51
N HIS A 167 -0.83 6.26 18.52
CA HIS A 167 -0.50 7.68 18.30
C HIS A 167 0.47 8.23 19.34
N GLU A 168 0.37 7.73 20.58
CA GLU A 168 1.32 8.02 21.64
C GLU A 168 2.27 6.83 21.85
N PRO A 169 3.60 7.03 21.83
CA PRO A 169 4.57 5.97 22.07
C PRO A 169 4.32 5.24 23.38
N ARG A 170 4.42 3.91 23.36
CA ARG A 170 4.20 3.06 24.54
C ARG A 170 5.45 2.29 24.92
N PRO A 171 5.78 2.16 26.21
CA PRO A 171 6.92 1.38 26.67
C PRO A 171 6.59 -0.10 26.78
N GLY A 172 7.59 -0.96 26.62
CA GLY A 172 7.48 -2.40 26.87
C GLY A 172 7.98 -3.25 25.70
N ALA A 173 8.27 -4.53 25.97
CA ALA A 173 8.92 -5.43 25.02
C ALA A 173 8.12 -5.69 23.73
N PHE A 174 6.80 -5.46 23.75
CA PHE A 174 5.95 -5.58 22.57
C PHE A 174 6.20 -4.44 21.57
N TRP A 175 6.48 -3.22 22.05
CA TRP A 175 6.68 -2.03 21.23
C TRP A 175 8.14 -1.97 20.77
N ASN A 176 8.43 -2.76 19.73
CA ASN A 176 9.77 -3.03 19.22
C ASN A 176 10.26 -2.03 18.14
N ALA A 177 9.46 -1.03 17.79
CA ALA A 177 9.73 -0.04 16.76
C ALA A 177 9.45 1.39 17.30
N PRO A 178 10.10 2.44 16.76
CA PRO A 178 9.91 3.82 17.22
C PRO A 178 8.46 4.30 17.07
N PHE A 179 7.71 3.75 16.12
CA PHE A 179 6.30 4.05 15.88
C PHE A 179 5.34 3.07 16.57
N GLY A 180 5.82 2.06 17.31
CA GLY A 180 4.98 1.04 17.94
C GLY A 180 5.57 -0.35 17.83
N ALA A 181 4.84 -1.28 17.21
CA ALA A 181 5.26 -2.66 17.00
C ALA A 181 5.23 -3.01 15.51
N ALA A 182 6.22 -3.76 15.04
CA ALA A 182 6.28 -4.25 13.67
C ALA A 182 6.82 -5.69 13.60
N HIS A 183 6.30 -6.47 12.66
CA HIS A 183 6.79 -7.80 12.31
C HIS A 183 6.82 -8.02 10.80
N PRO A 184 7.95 -8.48 10.23
CA PRO A 184 7.99 -8.87 8.83
C PRO A 184 6.91 -9.90 8.50
N THR A 185 6.19 -9.70 7.41
CA THR A 185 5.11 -10.60 6.97
C THR A 185 5.63 -12.01 6.72
N ARG A 186 6.87 -12.18 6.24
CA ARG A 186 7.53 -13.49 6.09
C ARG A 186 7.63 -14.29 7.40
N GLU A 187 7.70 -13.61 8.55
CA GLU A 187 7.80 -14.25 9.86
C GLU A 187 6.42 -14.61 10.41
N LEU A 188 5.39 -13.84 10.06
CA LEU A 188 4.01 -14.12 10.42
C LEU A 188 3.42 -15.24 9.56
N GLY A 189 3.76 -15.28 8.27
CA GLY A 189 3.36 -16.32 7.32
C GLY A 189 2.05 -16.02 6.59
N ASP A 190 0.94 -15.88 7.31
CA ASP A 190 -0.40 -15.75 6.71
C ASP A 190 -1.29 -14.66 7.36
N ALA A 191 -2.43 -14.38 6.73
CA ALA A 191 -3.40 -13.40 7.22
C ALA A 191 -3.94 -13.74 8.63
N ALA A 192 -4.04 -15.02 8.99
CA ALA A 192 -4.48 -15.43 10.32
C ALA A 192 -3.44 -15.08 11.39
N ALA A 193 -2.14 -15.17 11.08
CA ALA A 193 -1.06 -14.74 11.94
C ALA A 193 -0.99 -13.21 12.08
N ILE A 194 -1.18 -12.47 10.97
CA ILE A 194 -1.28 -11.01 11.01
C ILE A 194 -2.46 -10.57 11.89
N LEU A 195 -3.62 -11.22 11.76
CA LEU A 195 -4.78 -10.98 12.63
C LEU A 195 -4.47 -11.23 14.12
N ARG A 196 -3.73 -12.31 14.44
CA ARG A 196 -3.30 -12.58 15.83
C ARG A 196 -2.37 -11.47 16.34
N PHE A 197 -1.47 -10.96 15.50
CA PHE A 197 -0.60 -9.84 15.84
C PHE A 197 -1.39 -8.56 16.12
N PHE A 198 -2.38 -8.21 15.29
CA PHE A 198 -3.24 -7.03 15.54
C PHE A 198 -4.04 -7.17 16.85
N ARG A 199 -4.59 -8.35 17.14
CA ARG A 199 -5.28 -8.62 18.42
C ARG A 199 -4.34 -8.48 19.62
N ALA A 200 -3.11 -8.96 19.51
CA ALA A 200 -2.09 -8.78 20.55
C ALA A 200 -1.77 -7.29 20.74
N GLY A 201 -1.63 -6.53 19.65
CA GLY A 201 -1.43 -5.09 19.69
C GLY A 201 -2.54 -4.34 20.41
N ARG A 202 -3.81 -4.63 20.09
CA ARG A 202 -4.97 -4.04 20.77
C ARG A 202 -4.98 -4.31 22.26
N ALA A 203 -4.64 -5.54 22.66
CA ALA A 203 -4.56 -5.92 24.07
C ALA A 203 -3.45 -5.18 24.82
N HIS A 204 -2.31 -4.92 24.18
CA HIS A 204 -1.22 -4.11 24.77
C HIS A 204 -1.55 -2.61 24.79
N ALA A 205 -2.28 -2.11 23.80
CA ALA A 205 -2.73 -0.72 23.75
C ALA A 205 -3.85 -0.40 24.75
N SER A 206 -4.48 -1.41 25.35
CA SER A 206 -5.53 -1.22 26.36
C SER A 206 -5.00 -1.26 27.81
N ARG A 207 -3.69 -1.50 27.98
CA ARG A 207 -2.99 -1.48 29.28
C ARG A 207 -2.36 -0.13 29.53
#